data_AF-D3T678-F1
#
_entry.id   AF-D3T678-F1
#
_cell.length_a   1.000
_cell.length_b   1.000
_cell.length_c   1.000
_cell.angle_alpha   90.00
_cell.angle_beta   90.00
_cell.angle_gamma   90.00
#
_symmetry.space_group_name_H-M   'P 1'
#
loop_
_entity.id
_entity.type
_entity.pdbx_description
1 polymer ?
#
loop_
_entity_poly.entity_id
_entity_poly.type
_entity_poly.pdbx_seq_one_letter_code
_entity_poly.pdbx_strand_id
1 'polypeptide(L)' 'MEEVVGVDKLRPKLGEYLEKVEKGDVIIVSSRSEAKGVIINYSMYNELKELAKRTKQLEITQILNEFRDKAEKNRTF' A
#
# COMPACT_ATOMS: atom_id res chain seq x y z
N MET A 1 -3.62 12.08 -8.98
CA MET A 1 -4.96 12.42 -8.41
C MET A 1 -5.72 11.12 -8.16
N GLU A 2 -6.66 11.06 -7.22
CA GLU A 2 -7.48 9.86 -6.99
C GLU A 2 -8.84 9.99 -7.68
N GLU A 3 -9.27 8.97 -8.43
CA GLU A 3 -10.54 8.95 -9.16
C GLU A 3 -11.33 7.68 -8.82
N VAL A 4 -12.64 7.80 -8.53
CA VAL A 4 -13.52 6.64 -8.29
C VAL A 4 -14.31 6.33 -9.57
N VAL A 5 -14.16 5.12 -10.08
CA VAL A 5 -14.77 4.70 -11.35
C VAL A 5 -15.53 3.39 -11.18
N GLY A 6 -16.77 3.35 -11.68
CA GLY A 6 -17.56 2.11 -11.70
C GLY A 6 -16.99 1.09 -12.69
N VAL A 7 -16.97 -0.19 -12.32
CA VAL A 7 -16.40 -1.28 -13.14
C VAL A 7 -16.98 -1.32 -14.57
N ASP A 8 -18.26 -1.00 -14.73
CA ASP A 8 -18.94 -0.97 -16.03
C ASP A 8 -18.44 0.15 -16.93
N LYS A 9 -18.04 1.30 -16.36
CA LYS A 9 -17.42 2.42 -17.09
C LYS A 9 -15.93 2.18 -17.36
N LEU A 10 -15.28 1.43 -16.48
CA LEU A 10 -13.85 1.16 -16.55
C LEU A 10 -13.50 0.14 -17.63
N ARG A 11 -14.23 -0.99 -17.68
CA ARG A 11 -13.99 -2.09 -18.63
C ARG A 11 -13.83 -1.67 -20.10
N PRO A 12 -14.75 -0.90 -20.70
CA PRO A 12 -14.63 -0.56 -22.12
C PRO A 12 -13.51 0.44 -22.42
N LYS A 13 -13.00 1.15 -21.40
CA LYS A 13 -12.01 2.23 -21.55
C LYS A 13 -10.72 1.95 -20.78
N LEU A 14 -10.41 0.68 -20.52
CA LEU A 14 -9.29 0.31 -19.67
C LEU A 14 -7.97 0.95 -20.13
N GLY A 15 -7.73 1.02 -21.44
CA GLY A 15 -6.54 1.67 -22.01
C GLY A 15 -6.38 3.14 -21.58
N GLU A 16 -7.45 3.95 -21.70
CA GLU A 16 -7.43 5.38 -21.29
C GLU A 16 -7.11 5.52 -19.80
N TYR A 17 -7.66 4.63 -18.97
CA TYR A 17 -7.41 4.63 -17.54
C TYR A 17 -5.98 4.19 -17.20
N LEU A 18 -5.40 3.25 -17.96
CA LEU A 18 -4.00 2.86 -17.79
C LEU A 18 -3.05 4.02 -18.14
N GLU A 19 -3.32 4.80 -19.18
CA GLU A 19 -2.51 5.99 -19.51
C GLU A 19 -2.54 7.04 -18.40
N LYS A 20 -3.69 7.24 -17.74
CA LYS A 20 -3.78 8.12 -16.56
C LYS A 20 -2.94 7.56 -15.40
N VAL A 21 -3.05 6.26 -15.16
CA VAL A 21 -2.33 5.58 -14.09
C VAL A 21 -0.81 5.63 -14.29
N GLU A 22 -0.31 5.48 -15.53
CA GLU A 22 1.10 5.65 -15.87
C GLU A 22 1.62 7.06 -15.55
N LYS A 23 0.76 8.08 -15.62
CA LYS A 23 1.09 9.47 -15.23
C LYS A 23 1.03 9.71 -13.71
N GLY A 24 0.71 8.68 -12.92
CA GLY A 24 0.65 8.74 -11.47
C GLY A 24 -0.74 8.93 -10.88
N ASP A 25 -1.80 8.79 -11.68
CA ASP A 25 -3.16 8.74 -11.13
C ASP A 25 -3.47 7.39 -10.48
N VAL A 26 -4.37 7.43 -9.49
CA VAL A 26 -4.85 6.27 -8.76
C VAL A 26 -6.33 6.12 -9.03
N ILE A 27 -6.75 4.94 -9.48
CA ILE A 27 -8.15 4.68 -9.82
C ILE A 27 -8.74 3.69 -8.84
N ILE A 28 -9.75 4.12 -8.10
CA ILE A 28 -10.53 3.26 -7.23
C ILE A 28 -11.65 2.64 -8.07
N VAL A 29 -11.61 1.32 -8.21
CA VAL A 29 -12.64 0.55 -8.92
C VAL A 29 -13.80 0.28 -7.96
N SER A 30 -14.98 0.74 -8.34
CA SER A 30 -16.21 0.54 -7.58
C SER A 30 -17.20 -0.38 -8.31
N SER A 31 -18.03 -1.08 -7.54
CA SER A 31 -19.17 -1.85 -8.04
C SER A 31 -20.31 -1.73 -7.05
N ARG A 32 -21.54 -1.49 -7.53
CA ARG A 32 -22.72 -1.22 -6.70
C ARG A 32 -22.46 -0.14 -5.63
N SER A 33 -21.78 0.93 -6.02
CA SER A 33 -21.40 2.07 -5.16
C SER A 33 -20.42 1.75 -4.03
N GLU A 34 -19.80 0.56 -4.03
CA GLU A 34 -18.77 0.18 -3.06
C GLU A 34 -17.40 0.06 -3.73
N ALA A 35 -16.35 0.52 -3.06
CA ALA A 35 -14.98 0.29 -3.50
C ALA A 35 -14.64 -1.21 -3.43
N LYS A 36 -14.04 -1.73 -4.50
CA LYS A 36 -13.68 -3.16 -4.64
C LYS A 36 -12.20 -3.38 -4.88
N GLY A 37 -11.52 -2.41 -5.49
CA GLY A 37 -10.10 -2.51 -5.77
C GLY A 37 -9.52 -1.17 -6.20
N VAL A 38 -8.22 -1.16 -6.46
CA VAL A 38 -7.50 0.01 -6.94
C VAL A 38 -6.59 -0.39 -8.10
N ILE A 39 -6.47 0.49 -9.09
CA ILE A 39 -5.48 0.42 -10.16
C ILE A 39 -4.45 1.50 -9.89
N ILE A 40 -3.19 1.08 -9.82
CA ILE A 40 -2.01 1.91 -9.62
C ILE A 40 -0.95 1.48 -10.64
N ASN A 41 0.01 2.35 -10.92
CA ASN A 41 1.08 1.97 -11.82
C ASN A 41 1.99 0.93 -11.16
N TYR A 42 2.71 0.19 -12.00
CA TYR A 42 3.49 -0.95 -11.56
C TYR A 42 4.68 -0.56 -10.67
N SER A 43 5.31 0.61 -10.92
CA SER A 43 6.39 1.11 -10.06
C SER A 43 5.89 1.41 -8.65
N MET A 44 4.76 2.11 -8.52
CA MET A 44 4.13 2.42 -7.24
C MET A 44 3.72 1.16 -6.49
N TYR A 45 3.20 0.14 -7.19
CA TYR A 45 2.92 -1.16 -6.57
C TYR A 45 4.19 -1.79 -5.94
N ASN A 46 5.31 -1.77 -6.66
CA ASN A 46 6.56 -2.33 -6.14
C ASN A 46 7.15 -1.50 -5.00
N GLU A 47 7.07 -0.18 -5.08
CA GLU A 47 7.50 0.72 -4.01
C GLU A 47 6.71 0.46 -2.72
N LEU A 48 5.38 0.36 -2.81
CA LEU A 48 4.52 0.02 -1.68
C LEU A 48 4.86 -1.35 -1.10
N LYS A 49 5.13 -2.35 -1.95
CA LYS A 49 5.54 -3.69 -1.53
C LYS A 49 6.87 -3.68 -0.76
N GLU A 50 7.86 -2.94 -1.25
CA GLU A 50 9.15 -2.80 -0.57
C GLU A 50 9.04 -2.00 0.74
N LEU A 51 8.23 -0.93 0.77
CA LEU A 51 7.96 -0.15 1.98
C LEU A 51 7.28 -1.00 3.06
N ALA A 52 6.29 -1.82 2.69
CA ALA A 52 5.63 -2.74 3.62
C ALA A 52 6.62 -3.75 4.21
N LYS A 53 7.53 -4.29 3.37
CA LYS A 53 8.59 -5.21 3.82
C LYS A 53 9.54 -4.55 4.82
N ARG A 54 9.99 -3.32 4.54
CA ARG A 54 10.90 -2.57 5.43
C ARG A 54 10.22 -2.21 6.75
N THR A 55 8.95 -1.82 6.71
CA THR A 55 8.19 -1.47 7.92
C THR A 55 8.08 -2.67 8.86
N LYS A 56 7.76 -3.85 8.32
CA LYS A 56 7.74 -5.09 9.11
C LYS A 56 9.09 -5.41 9.76
N GLN A 57 10.20 -5.14 9.06
CA GLN A 57 11.54 -5.30 9.64
C GLN A 57 11.79 -4.32 10.79
N LEU A 58 11.38 -3.06 10.63
CA LEU A 58 11.51 -2.04 11.67
C LEU A 58 10.68 -2.37 12.91
N GLU A 59 9.45 -2.86 12.76
CA GLU A 59 8.62 -3.33 13.87
C GLU A 59 9.31 -4.46 14.64
N ILE A 60 9.88 -5.44 13.94
CA ILE A 60 10.63 -6.53 14.57
C ILE A 60 11.85 -5.99 15.32
N THR A 61 12.59 -5.05 14.73
CA THR A 61 13.75 -4.41 15.39
C THR A 61 13.33 -3.66 16.64
N GLN A 62 12.22 -2.92 16.61
CA GLN A 62 11.68 -2.20 17.77
C GLN A 62 11.32 -3.17 18.90
N ILE A 63 10.61 -4.26 18.60
CA ILE A 63 10.27 -5.29 19.59
C ILE A 63 11.54 -5.87 20.22
N LEU A 64 12.53 -6.26 19.41
CA LEU A 64 13.78 -6.82 19.92
C LEU A 64 14.55 -5.84 20.81
N ASN A 65 14.55 -4.55 20.47
CA ASN A 65 15.17 -3.52 21.29
C ASN A 65 14.44 -3.36 22.63
N GLU A 66 13.11 -3.33 22.64
CA GLU A 66 12.33 -3.29 23.88
C GLU A 66 12.61 -4.50 24.79
N PHE A 67 12.74 -5.70 24.20
CA PHE A 67 13.12 -6.90 24.95
C PHE A 67 14.52 -6.79 25.56
N ARG A 68 15.50 -6.27 24.81
CA ARG A 68 16.87 -6.04 25.30
C ARG A 68 16.89 -5.02 26.44
N ASP A 69 16.21 -3.89 26.28
CA ASP A 69 16.14 -2.84 27.30
C ASP A 69 15.50 -3.35 28.61
N LYS A 70 14.45 -4.18 28.51
CA LYS A 70 13.83 -4.84 29.67
C LYS A 70 14.79 -5.82 30.35
N ALA A 71 15.54 -6.60 29.57
CA ALA A 71 16.51 -7.55 30.11
C ALA A 71 17.69 -6.85 30.81
N GLU A 72 18.16 -5.72 30.28
CA GLU A 72 19.21 -4.91 30.90
C GLU A 72 18.74 -4.29 32.23
N LYS A 73 17.53 -3.70 32.26
CA LYS A 73 16.94 -3.15 33.49
C LYS A 73 16.75 -4.20 34.59
N ASN A 74 16.37 -5.43 34.24
CA ASN A 74 16.20 -6.52 35.21
C ASN A 74 17.53 -7.11 35.72
N ARG A 75 18.65 -6.83 35.04
CA ARG A 75 20.00 -7.29 35.47
C ARG A 75 20.68 -6.36 36.47
N THR A 76 20.11 -5.18 36.72
CA THR A 76 20.70 -4.14 37.59
C THR A 76 20.12 -4.11 39.01
N PHE A 77 19.30 -5.10 39.40
CA PHE A 77 18.76 -5.30 40.75
C PHE A 77 19.32 -6.55 41.39
#